data_AF-A0A9Q4BLD9-F1
#
_entry.id   AF-A0A9Q4BLD9-F1
#
_cell.length_a   1.000
_cell.length_b   1.000
_cell.length_c   1.000
_cell.angle_alpha   90.00
_cell.angle_beta   90.00
_cell.angle_gamma   90.00
#
_symmetry.space_group_name_H-M   'P 1'
#
loop_
_entity.id
_entity.type
_entity.pdbx_description
1 polymer ?
#
loop_
_entity_poly.entity_id
_entity_poly.type
_entity_poly.pdbx_seq_one_letter_code
_entity_poly.pdbx_strand_id
1 'polypeptide(L)'
;MKKNIVYFVLYLVVIMELLIVITERDELDARDHEIRDKMLNTLAEAYKQPLILSVPQKKSEVDMAQKEGIKVVLMPVGVLSEEDKRNLAFYVNVSGKSRLQPAGWPKGGVSLSTKDGNFRITRENGNAVFTAKFADAGEYTFEAYCTVNRQFPSYLPEYLMDILKEKVGNKMTAASPRIDFTIQAVRKSGGVNKKDSEMFF
;
A
#
# COMPACT_ATOMS: atom_id res chain seq x y z
N MET A 1 -68.20 -15.71 -33.52
CA MET A 1 -67.62 -16.48 -32.39
C MET A 1 -66.13 -16.83 -32.58
N LYS A 2 -65.71 -17.52 -33.65
CA LYS A 2 -64.29 -17.92 -33.84
C LYS A 2 -63.28 -16.75 -33.84
N LYS A 3 -63.61 -15.61 -34.48
CA LYS A 3 -62.75 -14.41 -34.47
C LYS A 3 -62.53 -13.84 -33.07
N ASN A 4 -63.58 -13.77 -32.24
CA ASN A 4 -63.47 -13.26 -30.87
C ASN A 4 -62.61 -14.19 -29.99
N ILE A 5 -62.65 -15.50 -30.23
CA ILE A 5 -61.78 -16.47 -29.56
C ILE A 5 -60.32 -16.24 -29.95
N VAL A 6 -60.03 -16.00 -31.25
CA VAL A 6 -58.66 -15.70 -31.70
C VAL A 6 -58.13 -14.41 -31.07
N TYR A 7 -58.92 -13.33 -31.06
CA TYR A 7 -58.51 -12.08 -30.39
C TYR A 7 -58.31 -12.27 -28.88
N PHE A 8 -59.14 -13.07 -28.22
CA PHE A 8 -59.00 -13.38 -26.81
C PHE A 8 -57.70 -14.14 -26.51
N VAL A 9 -57.37 -15.16 -27.31
CA VAL A 9 -56.10 -15.89 -27.20
C VAL A 9 -54.91 -14.96 -27.45
N LEU A 10 -55.00 -14.07 -28.44
CA LEU A 10 -53.94 -13.10 -28.75
C LEU A 10 -53.71 -12.11 -27.60
N TYR A 11 -54.78 -11.63 -26.95
CA TYR A 11 -54.68 -10.81 -25.74
C TYR A 11 -54.00 -11.55 -24.58
N LEU A 12 -54.33 -12.82 -24.37
CA LEU A 12 -53.70 -13.63 -23.32
C LEU A 12 -52.21 -13.82 -23.58
N VAL A 13 -51.81 -14.09 -24.82
CA VAL A 13 -50.40 -14.20 -25.19
C VAL A 13 -49.67 -12.88 -24.94
N VAL A 14 -50.22 -11.75 -25.36
CA VAL A 14 -49.60 -10.44 -25.13
C VAL A 14 -49.47 -10.12 -23.63
N ILE A 15 -50.48 -10.42 -22.82
CA ILE A 15 -50.41 -10.22 -21.37
C ILE A 15 -49.34 -11.12 -20.74
N MET A 16 -49.24 -12.37 -21.17
CA MET A 16 -48.24 -13.32 -20.68
C MET A 16 -46.81 -12.86 -21.01
N GLU A 17 -46.56 -12.44 -22.26
CA GLU A 17 -45.27 -11.89 -22.67
C GLU A 17 -44.93 -10.62 -21.88
N LEU A 18 -45.90 -9.72 -21.66
CA LEU A 18 -45.68 -8.52 -20.85
C LEU A 18 -45.32 -8.86 -19.40
N LEU A 19 -45.98 -9.87 -18.80
CA LEU A 19 -45.66 -10.35 -17.46
C LEU A 19 -44.25 -10.95 -17.39
N ILE A 20 -43.85 -11.74 -18.40
CA ILE A 20 -42.50 -12.31 -18.48
C ILE A 20 -41.47 -11.17 -18.53
N VAL A 21 -41.66 -10.19 -19.41
CA VAL A 21 -40.75 -9.04 -19.55
C VAL A 21 -40.64 -8.23 -18.25
N ILE A 22 -41.76 -8.00 -17.54
CA ILE A 22 -41.73 -7.31 -16.24
C ILE A 22 -40.96 -8.15 -15.20
N THR A 23 -41.21 -9.46 -15.15
CA THR A 23 -40.54 -10.34 -14.17
C THR A 23 -39.04 -10.42 -14.43
N GLU A 24 -38.63 -10.57 -15.69
CA GLU A 24 -37.21 -10.57 -16.07
C GLU A 24 -36.53 -9.24 -15.75
N ARG A 25 -37.22 -8.11 -15.97
CA ARG A 25 -36.71 -6.80 -15.59
C ARG A 25 -36.51 -6.67 -14.09
N ASP A 26 -37.50 -7.07 -13.29
CA ASP A 26 -37.42 -6.98 -11.82
C ASP A 26 -36.28 -7.88 -11.28
N GLU A 27 -36.09 -9.06 -11.87
CA GLU A 27 -34.97 -9.95 -11.53
C GLU A 27 -33.62 -9.32 -11.88
N LEU A 28 -33.49 -8.68 -13.05
CA LEU A 28 -32.28 -7.97 -13.46
C LEU A 28 -31.98 -6.79 -12.52
N ASP A 29 -32.98 -5.98 -12.19
CA ASP A 29 -32.83 -4.86 -11.27
C ASP A 29 -32.39 -5.36 -9.87
N ALA A 30 -32.97 -6.46 -9.38
CA ALA A 30 -32.56 -7.08 -8.11
C ALA A 30 -31.11 -7.59 -8.14
N ARG A 31 -30.67 -8.21 -9.25
CA ARG A 31 -29.28 -8.66 -9.43
C ARG A 31 -28.30 -7.50 -9.49
N ASP A 32 -28.67 -6.43 -10.17
CA ASP A 32 -27.86 -5.21 -10.25
C ASP A 32 -27.69 -4.56 -8.88
N HIS A 33 -28.74 -4.52 -8.06
CA HIS A 33 -28.67 -4.08 -6.67
C HIS A 33 -27.72 -4.98 -5.85
N GLU A 34 -27.84 -6.30 -5.98
CA GLU A 34 -26.98 -7.25 -5.28
C GLU A 34 -25.49 -7.07 -5.64
N ILE A 35 -25.19 -6.92 -6.94
CA ILE A 35 -23.82 -6.70 -7.44
C ILE A 35 -23.27 -5.38 -6.91
N ARG A 36 -24.07 -4.30 -6.98
CA ARG A 36 -23.70 -2.98 -6.50
C ARG A 36 -23.37 -3.00 -5.01
N ASP A 37 -24.22 -3.62 -4.20
CA ASP A 37 -24.01 -3.70 -2.75
C ASP A 37 -22.78 -4.53 -2.40
N LYS A 38 -22.58 -5.66 -3.08
CA LYS A 38 -21.36 -6.47 -2.95
C LYS A 38 -20.12 -5.67 -3.28
N MET A 39 -20.11 -4.97 -4.42
CA MET A 39 -19.00 -4.12 -4.85
C MET A 39 -18.71 -3.03 -3.80
N LEU A 40 -19.72 -2.30 -3.33
CA LEU A 40 -19.57 -1.25 -2.33
C LEU A 40 -19.07 -1.79 -0.99
N ASN A 41 -19.56 -2.96 -0.56
CA ASN A 41 -19.08 -3.60 0.66
C ASN A 41 -17.63 -4.04 0.52
N THR A 42 -17.24 -4.64 -0.61
CA THR A 42 -15.83 -5.02 -0.86
C THR A 42 -14.92 -3.79 -0.87
N LEU A 43 -15.33 -2.71 -1.53
CA LEU A 43 -14.59 -1.45 -1.50
C LEU A 43 -14.47 -0.92 -0.08
N ALA A 44 -15.58 -0.81 0.66
CA ALA A 44 -15.59 -0.30 2.03
C ALA A 44 -14.72 -1.13 2.98
N GLU A 45 -14.72 -2.47 2.86
CA GLU A 45 -13.85 -3.35 3.64
C GLU A 45 -12.37 -3.14 3.29
N ALA A 46 -12.04 -2.83 2.04
CA ALA A 46 -10.69 -2.49 1.64
C ALA A 46 -10.18 -1.24 2.40
N TYR A 47 -11.03 -0.21 2.59
CA TYR A 47 -10.73 0.96 3.44
C TYR A 47 -10.60 0.63 4.94
N LYS A 48 -10.99 -0.56 5.39
CA LYS A 48 -10.78 -1.02 6.77
C LYS A 48 -9.50 -1.83 6.93
N GLN A 49 -8.89 -2.28 5.82
CA GLN A 49 -7.64 -3.04 5.89
C GLN A 49 -6.51 -2.16 6.44
N PRO A 50 -5.67 -2.70 7.34
CA PRO A 50 -4.56 -1.97 7.92
C PRO A 50 -3.49 -1.70 6.86
N LEU A 51 -2.86 -0.53 6.94
CA LEU A 51 -1.62 -0.24 6.24
C LEU A 51 -0.48 -0.92 7.00
N ILE A 52 0.35 -1.68 6.30
CA ILE A 52 1.50 -2.37 6.88
C ILE A 52 2.74 -1.95 6.11
N LEU A 53 3.79 -1.55 6.81
CA LEU A 53 5.10 -1.39 6.19
C LEU A 53 5.85 -2.71 6.33
N SER A 54 6.63 -3.11 5.33
CA SER A 54 7.53 -4.24 5.40
C SER A 54 8.94 -3.80 5.04
N VAL A 55 9.92 -4.24 5.82
CA VAL A 55 11.35 -4.02 5.57
C VAL A 55 11.99 -5.39 5.42
N PRO A 56 12.19 -5.90 4.18
CA PRO A 56 12.71 -7.24 3.95
C PRO A 56 14.11 -7.43 4.58
N GLN A 57 14.92 -6.38 4.56
CA GLN A 57 16.28 -6.37 5.10
C GLN A 57 16.27 -5.77 6.51
N LYS A 58 15.83 -6.56 7.51
CA LYS A 58 15.81 -6.10 8.92
C LYS A 58 17.18 -5.87 9.52
N LYS A 59 18.20 -6.54 9.00
CA LYS A 59 19.61 -6.36 9.38
C LYS A 59 20.44 -6.27 8.12
N SER A 60 21.34 -5.30 8.07
CA SER A 60 22.23 -5.12 6.93
C SER A 60 23.60 -4.61 7.39
N GLU A 61 24.64 -5.02 6.69
CA GLU A 61 26.00 -4.52 6.89
C GLU A 61 26.39 -3.62 5.72
N VAL A 62 27.03 -2.48 6.01
CA VAL A 62 27.56 -1.57 5.00
C VAL A 62 29.02 -1.24 5.28
N ASP A 63 29.84 -1.34 4.25
CA ASP A 63 31.19 -0.81 4.28
C ASP A 63 31.16 0.69 4.02
N MET A 64 31.66 1.47 4.98
CA MET A 64 31.68 2.93 4.88
C MET A 64 32.57 3.45 3.74
N ALA A 65 33.44 2.62 3.16
CA ALA A 65 34.22 2.97 1.98
C ALA A 65 33.38 3.01 0.68
N GLN A 66 32.14 2.47 0.67
CA GLN A 66 31.29 2.46 -0.51
C GLN A 66 30.72 3.85 -0.83
N LYS A 67 30.89 4.28 -2.10
CA LYS A 67 30.42 5.59 -2.57
C LYS A 67 28.90 5.77 -2.55
N GLU A 68 28.13 4.71 -2.75
CA GLU A 68 26.67 4.80 -2.91
C GLU A 68 25.89 4.76 -1.58
N GLY A 69 26.54 4.42 -0.46
CA GLY A 69 25.84 4.15 0.80
C GLY A 69 24.96 2.90 0.73
N ILE A 70 24.33 2.53 1.85
CA ILE A 70 23.39 1.41 1.89
C ILE A 70 22.01 1.84 1.45
N LYS A 71 21.32 0.96 0.72
CA LYS A 71 19.93 1.13 0.28
C LYS A 71 19.05 0.08 0.98
N VAL A 72 18.07 0.53 1.75
CA VAL A 72 17.08 -0.32 2.42
C VAL A 72 15.71 -0.08 1.80
N VAL A 73 15.07 -1.14 1.32
CA VAL A 73 13.76 -1.06 0.67
C VAL A 73 12.64 -1.08 1.73
N LEU A 74 11.72 -0.13 1.61
CA LEU A 74 10.52 0.06 2.42
C LEU A 74 9.30 -0.26 1.54
N MET A 75 8.62 -1.37 1.85
CA MET A 75 7.52 -1.90 1.05
C MET A 75 6.17 -1.73 1.77
N PRO A 76 5.29 -0.82 1.32
CA PRO A 76 3.95 -0.69 1.86
C PRO A 76 3.03 -1.81 1.35
N VAL A 77 2.18 -2.33 2.22
CA VAL A 77 1.16 -3.35 1.97
C VAL A 77 -0.19 -2.82 2.47
N GLY A 78 -1.28 -3.11 1.76
CA GLY A 78 -2.61 -2.58 2.09
C GLY A 78 -2.92 -1.21 1.46
N VAL A 79 -2.29 -0.92 0.31
CA VAL A 79 -2.53 0.27 -0.51
C VAL A 79 -3.61 -0.06 -1.54
N LEU A 80 -4.66 0.78 -1.64
CA LEU A 80 -5.88 0.42 -2.36
C LEU A 80 -5.91 0.88 -3.82
N SER A 81 -5.20 1.97 -4.12
CA SER A 81 -5.21 2.58 -5.44
C SER A 81 -3.83 3.13 -5.84
N GLU A 82 -3.66 3.43 -7.12
CA GLU A 82 -2.47 4.13 -7.61
C GLU A 82 -2.38 5.57 -7.06
N GLU A 83 -3.52 6.19 -6.74
CA GLU A 83 -3.58 7.49 -6.07
C GLU A 83 -3.04 7.38 -4.64
N ASP A 84 -3.43 6.35 -3.90
CA ASP A 84 -2.87 6.06 -2.58
C ASP A 84 -1.36 5.82 -2.65
N LYS A 85 -0.89 5.03 -3.64
CA LYS A 85 0.55 4.83 -3.87
C LYS A 85 1.29 6.15 -4.11
N ARG A 86 0.65 7.08 -4.83
CA ARG A 86 1.20 8.42 -5.08
C ARG A 86 1.20 9.30 -3.82
N ASN A 87 0.27 9.11 -2.90
CA ASN A 87 0.12 9.95 -1.71
C ASN A 87 0.78 9.36 -0.45
N LEU A 88 1.41 8.18 -0.54
CA LEU A 88 2.13 7.57 0.58
C LEU A 88 3.28 8.45 1.10
N ALA A 89 3.21 8.80 2.37
CA ALA A 89 4.33 9.39 3.08
C ALA A 89 5.12 8.30 3.80
N PHE A 90 6.45 8.36 3.70
CA PHE A 90 7.38 7.46 4.38
C PHE A 90 8.23 8.24 5.36
N TYR A 91 8.48 7.63 6.50
CA TYR A 91 9.25 8.23 7.59
C TYR A 91 10.25 7.20 8.12
N VAL A 92 11.46 7.65 8.37
CA VAL A 92 12.51 6.90 9.05
C VAL A 92 13.08 7.76 10.16
N ASN A 93 13.14 7.24 11.38
CA ASN A 93 13.77 7.90 12.51
C ASN A 93 14.80 6.99 13.17
N VAL A 94 15.70 7.55 13.98
CA VAL A 94 16.54 6.73 14.86
C VAL A 94 15.66 6.17 15.96
N SER A 95 15.65 4.85 16.10
CA SER A 95 14.87 4.17 17.13
C SER A 95 15.42 4.54 18.51
N GLY A 96 14.55 4.69 19.51
CA GLY A 96 14.99 4.89 20.90
C GLY A 96 15.82 3.72 21.47
N LYS A 97 15.83 2.58 20.77
CA LYS A 97 16.66 1.41 21.09
C LYS A 97 18.09 1.53 20.53
N SER A 98 18.36 2.49 19.64
CA SER A 98 19.69 2.69 19.08
C SER A 98 20.62 3.27 20.13
N ARG A 99 21.79 2.64 20.30
CA ARG A 99 22.83 3.16 21.21
C ARG A 99 23.55 4.37 20.63
N LEU A 100 23.54 4.50 19.30
CA LEU A 100 24.24 5.53 18.56
C LEU A 100 23.25 6.31 17.70
N GLN A 101 23.52 7.60 17.54
CA GLN A 101 22.86 8.45 16.56
C GLN A 101 23.85 8.76 15.43
N PRO A 102 23.49 8.55 14.15
CA PRO A 102 24.37 8.89 13.05
C PRO A 102 24.71 10.39 13.02
N ALA A 103 25.97 10.73 12.75
CA ALA A 103 26.39 12.11 12.59
C ALA A 103 25.61 12.81 11.46
N GLY A 104 25.11 14.01 11.72
CA GLY A 104 24.33 14.77 10.76
C GLY A 104 22.88 14.28 10.57
N TRP A 105 22.33 13.51 11.52
CA TRP A 105 20.92 13.11 11.47
C TRP A 105 19.97 14.33 11.48
N PRO A 106 19.00 14.42 10.56
CA PRO A 106 18.08 15.55 10.51
C PRO A 106 17.14 15.60 11.74
N LYS A 107 16.90 16.82 12.24
CA LYS A 107 15.91 17.04 13.30
C LYS A 107 14.52 16.65 12.81
N GLY A 108 13.88 15.71 13.50
CA GLY A 108 12.56 15.18 13.12
C GLY A 108 12.60 13.93 12.22
N GLY A 109 13.79 13.41 11.90
CA GLY A 109 13.94 12.21 11.07
C GLY A 109 13.97 12.50 9.57
N VAL A 110 13.92 11.44 8.78
CA VAL A 110 14.01 11.47 7.32
C VAL A 110 12.63 11.18 6.73
N SER A 111 12.23 11.99 5.76
CA SER A 111 11.01 11.78 4.97
C SER A 111 11.28 12.05 3.48
N LEU A 112 10.27 11.86 2.63
CA LEU A 112 10.39 12.15 1.19
C LEU A 112 10.72 13.62 0.88
N SER A 113 10.45 14.56 1.79
CA SER A 113 10.78 15.97 1.61
C SER A 113 12.21 16.32 2.03
N THR A 114 12.94 15.39 2.66
CA THR A 114 14.33 15.57 3.04
C THR A 114 15.20 15.56 1.79
N LYS A 115 15.50 16.76 1.28
CA LYS A 115 16.34 16.95 0.09
C LYS A 115 17.80 17.10 0.51
N ASP A 116 18.60 16.16 0.03
CA ASP A 116 20.06 16.14 0.06
C ASP A 116 20.74 16.01 1.43
N GLY A 117 21.52 14.95 1.55
CA GLY A 117 22.28 14.60 2.74
C GLY A 117 22.73 13.15 2.72
N ASN A 118 23.42 12.75 3.79
CA ASN A 118 23.84 11.37 3.99
C ASN A 118 22.66 10.41 4.19
N PHE A 119 21.46 10.92 4.46
CA PHE A 119 20.24 10.15 4.69
C PHE A 119 19.11 10.70 3.82
N ARG A 120 18.50 9.87 2.99
CA ARG A 120 17.39 10.27 2.11
C ARG A 120 16.44 9.11 1.86
N ILE A 121 15.19 9.45 1.54
CA ILE A 121 14.20 8.48 1.05
C ILE A 121 13.81 8.86 -0.37
N THR A 122 13.92 7.92 -1.29
CA THR A 122 13.49 8.08 -2.68
C THR A 122 12.36 7.12 -2.99
N ARG A 123 11.37 7.54 -3.78
CA ARG A 123 10.29 6.64 -4.19
C ARG A 123 10.71 5.82 -5.40
N GLU A 124 10.32 4.55 -5.41
CA GLU A 124 10.57 3.61 -6.50
C GLU A 124 9.35 2.69 -6.68
N ASN A 125 8.57 2.89 -7.75
CA ASN A 125 7.45 2.03 -8.14
C ASN A 125 6.43 1.71 -7.02
N GLY A 126 6.07 2.72 -6.20
CA GLY A 126 5.13 2.56 -5.08
C GLY A 126 5.79 2.10 -3.77
N ASN A 127 7.05 1.68 -3.81
CA ASN A 127 7.89 1.48 -2.64
C ASN A 127 8.72 2.74 -2.36
N ALA A 128 9.47 2.72 -1.26
CA ALA A 128 10.50 3.71 -1.00
C ALA A 128 11.84 3.04 -0.70
N VAL A 129 12.93 3.73 -1.01
CA VAL A 129 14.29 3.30 -0.73
C VAL A 129 14.92 4.31 0.20
N PHE A 130 15.25 3.87 1.40
CA PHE A 130 16.05 4.63 2.34
C PHE A 130 17.53 4.45 1.99
N THR A 131 18.22 5.53 1.65
CA THR A 131 19.67 5.54 1.42
C THR A 131 20.36 6.17 2.63
N ALA A 132 21.36 5.49 3.18
CA ALA A 132 22.14 5.98 4.32
C ALA A 132 23.64 5.89 4.08
N LYS A 133 24.37 6.94 4.48
CA LYS A 133 25.82 7.04 4.50
C LYS A 133 26.28 7.39 5.91
N PHE A 134 27.26 6.65 6.42
CA PHE A 134 27.74 6.79 7.79
C PHE A 134 29.15 7.35 7.80
N ALA A 135 29.43 8.29 8.70
CA ALA A 135 30.78 8.81 8.94
C ALA A 135 31.55 7.93 9.95
N ASP A 136 30.81 7.36 10.91
CA ASP A 136 31.34 6.59 12.02
C ASP A 136 30.86 5.14 11.97
N ALA A 137 31.74 4.23 12.40
CA ALA A 137 31.40 2.82 12.50
C ALA A 137 30.49 2.60 13.71
N GLY A 138 29.53 1.70 13.58
CA GLY A 138 28.59 1.44 14.65
C GLY A 138 27.38 0.63 14.20
N GLU A 139 26.62 0.18 15.19
CA GLU A 139 25.31 -0.41 15.00
C GLU A 139 24.24 0.65 15.21
N TYR A 140 23.46 0.92 14.18
CA TYR A 140 22.40 1.92 14.18
C TYR A 140 21.05 1.25 13.98
N THR A 141 20.13 1.47 14.92
CA THR A 141 18.77 0.96 14.82
C THR A 141 17.83 2.09 14.45
N PHE A 142 17.04 1.87 13.40
CA PHE A 142 16.08 2.82 12.87
C PHE A 142 14.67 2.29 13.04
N GLU A 143 13.72 3.19 13.22
CA GLU A 143 12.29 2.90 13.13
C GLU A 143 11.74 3.48 11.82
N ALA A 144 11.00 2.69 11.06
CA ALA A 144 10.30 3.15 9.86
C ALA A 144 8.79 2.96 10.00
N TYR A 145 8.04 3.89 9.41
CA TYR A 145 6.59 3.78 9.25
C TYR A 145 6.13 4.57 8.02
N CYS A 146 4.92 4.27 7.54
CA CYS A 146 4.28 5.02 6.47
C CYS A 146 2.86 5.44 6.85
N THR A 147 2.39 6.49 6.19
CA THR A 147 1.02 6.98 6.34
C THR A 147 0.42 7.26 4.98
N VAL A 148 -0.88 7.05 4.83
CA VAL A 148 -1.64 7.41 3.64
C VAL A 148 -2.94 8.09 4.04
N ASN A 149 -3.25 9.18 3.35
CA ASN A 149 -4.60 9.72 3.30
C ASN A 149 -5.27 9.12 2.07
N ARG A 150 -6.09 8.10 2.29
CA ARG A 150 -6.80 7.39 1.24
C ARG A 150 -7.73 8.35 0.51
N GLN A 151 -7.85 8.16 -0.79
CA GLN A 151 -8.81 8.91 -1.60
C GLN A 151 -9.94 8.00 -2.06
N PHE A 152 -11.13 8.55 -2.20
CA PHE A 152 -12.23 7.81 -2.81
C PHE A 152 -12.00 7.67 -4.31
N PRO A 153 -12.45 6.56 -4.93
CA PRO A 153 -12.27 6.32 -6.35
C PRO A 153 -12.98 7.39 -7.20
N SER A 154 -12.24 8.08 -8.06
CA SER A 154 -12.80 9.13 -8.93
C SER A 154 -13.80 8.63 -9.98
N TYR A 155 -13.79 7.33 -10.28
CA TYR A 155 -14.65 6.71 -11.28
C TYR A 155 -16.07 6.39 -10.79
N LEU A 156 -16.32 6.49 -9.48
CA LEU A 156 -17.58 6.05 -8.88
C LEU A 156 -18.61 7.20 -8.97
N PRO A 157 -19.82 6.96 -9.52
CA PRO A 157 -20.89 7.95 -9.56
C PRO A 157 -21.24 8.53 -8.18
N GLU A 158 -21.68 9.79 -8.14
CA GLU A 158 -21.94 10.53 -6.90
C GLU A 158 -22.90 9.82 -5.94
N TYR A 159 -23.99 9.24 -6.46
CA TYR A 159 -24.97 8.51 -5.64
C TYR A 159 -24.38 7.24 -4.98
N LEU A 160 -23.41 6.58 -5.62
CA LEU A 160 -22.69 5.45 -5.01
C LEU A 160 -21.61 5.94 -4.05
N MET A 161 -21.06 7.13 -4.32
CA MET A 161 -20.00 7.72 -3.53
C MET A 161 -20.47 8.05 -2.12
N ASP A 162 -21.70 8.56 -2.00
CA ASP A 162 -22.28 8.88 -0.70
C ASP A 162 -22.54 7.63 0.14
N ILE A 163 -23.01 6.53 -0.49
CA ILE A 163 -23.16 5.24 0.18
C ILE A 163 -21.78 4.69 0.61
N LEU A 164 -20.75 4.83 -0.24
CA LEU A 164 -19.40 4.40 0.11
C LEU A 164 -18.83 5.21 1.27
N LYS A 165 -19.00 6.54 1.28
CA LYS A 165 -18.58 7.42 2.38
C LYS A 165 -19.21 7.00 3.69
N GLU A 166 -20.51 6.70 3.69
CA GLU A 166 -21.23 6.23 4.88
C GLU A 166 -20.63 4.91 5.41
N LYS A 167 -20.37 3.95 4.52
CA LYS A 167 -19.78 2.64 4.90
C LYS A 167 -18.33 2.72 5.36
N VAL A 168 -17.53 3.63 4.80
CA VAL A 168 -16.11 3.83 5.16
C VAL A 168 -15.97 4.63 6.45
N GLY A 169 -16.85 5.61 6.66
CA GLY A 169 -16.82 6.51 7.80
C GLY A 169 -15.49 7.28 7.89
N ASN A 170 -14.91 7.36 9.09
CA ASN A 170 -13.70 8.15 9.36
C ASN A 170 -12.38 7.44 9.02
N LYS A 171 -12.42 6.30 8.31
CA LYS A 171 -11.23 5.46 8.05
C LYS A 171 -10.45 5.87 6.79
N MET A 172 -10.32 7.17 6.57
CA MET A 172 -9.62 7.72 5.42
C MET A 172 -8.11 7.81 5.64
N THR A 173 -7.66 7.96 6.88
CA THR A 173 -6.23 7.96 7.21
C THR A 173 -5.82 6.60 7.75
N ALA A 174 -4.77 6.02 7.17
CA ALA A 174 -4.14 4.82 7.68
C ALA A 174 -2.66 5.06 7.95
N ALA A 175 -2.18 4.54 9.08
CA ALA A 175 -0.78 4.58 9.47
C ALA A 175 -0.30 3.16 9.75
N SER A 176 0.90 2.83 9.29
CA SER A 176 1.50 1.55 9.62
C SER A 176 2.03 1.53 11.06
N PRO A 177 2.13 0.37 11.69
CA PRO A 177 2.99 0.19 12.86
C PRO A 177 4.43 0.63 12.53
N ARG A 178 5.16 1.05 13.57
CA ARG A 178 6.60 1.31 13.47
C ARG A 178 7.36 0.00 13.46
N ILE A 179 8.31 -0.12 12.55
CA ILE A 179 9.14 -1.32 12.40
C ILE A 179 10.60 -0.94 12.55
N ASP A 180 11.29 -1.66 13.43
CA ASP A 180 12.72 -1.52 13.62
C ASP A 180 13.50 -2.29 12.55
N PHE A 181 14.59 -1.68 12.08
CA PHE A 181 15.63 -2.34 11.29
C PHE A 181 17.00 -1.80 11.69
N THR A 182 18.05 -2.60 11.48
CA THR A 182 19.39 -2.31 11.96
C THR A 182 20.38 -2.28 10.81
N ILE A 183 21.23 -1.25 10.80
CA ILE A 183 22.36 -1.14 9.89
C ILE A 183 23.65 -1.15 10.70
N GLN A 184 24.53 -2.09 10.36
CA GLN A 184 25.88 -2.17 10.88
C GLN A 184 26.84 -1.50 9.91
N ALA A 185 27.38 -0.33 10.29
CA ALA A 185 28.39 0.37 9.53
C ALA A 185 29.78 -0.10 9.99
N VAL A 186 30.55 -0.69 9.07
CA VAL A 186 31.90 -1.20 9.33
C VAL A 186 32.93 -0.45 8.48
N ARG A 187 34.15 -0.29 9.02
CA ARG A 187 35.32 0.05 8.20
C ARG A 187 35.95 -1.26 7.76
N LYS A 188 35.74 -1.70 6.52
CA LYS A 188 36.60 -2.77 5.99
C LYS A 188 37.92 -2.12 5.60
N SER A 189 38.87 -2.13 6.54
CA SER A 189 40.28 -1.91 6.21
C SER A 189 40.65 -2.89 5.10
N GLY A 190 41.30 -2.43 4.03
CA GLY A 190 41.74 -3.22 2.87
C GLY A 190 42.79 -4.27 3.21
N GLY A 191 42.48 -5.19 4.12
CA GLY A 191 43.23 -6.41 4.38
C GLY A 191 42.61 -7.52 3.55
N VAL A 192 43.29 -7.91 2.48
CA VAL A 192 43.01 -9.16 1.77
C VAL A 192 43.27 -10.31 2.75
N ASN A 193 42.23 -10.84 3.39
CA ASN A 193 42.33 -12.17 3.98
C ASN A 193 42.29 -13.17 2.82
N LYS A 194 43.48 -13.53 2.31
CA LYS A 194 43.67 -14.80 1.60
C LYS A 194 43.17 -15.88 2.56
N LYS A 195 41.98 -16.42 2.29
CA LYS A 195 41.60 -17.72 2.84
C LYS A 195 42.52 -18.72 2.16
N ASP A 196 43.41 -19.34 2.91
CA ASP A 196 44.04 -20.58 2.49
C ASP A 196 42.92 -21.59 2.26
N SER A 197 42.76 -21.96 0.99
CA SER A 197 41.91 -23.07 0.59
C SER A 197 42.62 -24.36 1.02
N GLU A 198 42.22 -24.94 2.15
CA GLU A 198 42.53 -26.33 2.43
C GLU A 198 41.81 -27.18 1.36
N MET A 199 42.56 -27.63 0.35
CA MET A 199 42.14 -28.75 -0.48
C MET A 199 42.31 -30.02 0.34
N PHE A 200 41.20 -30.70 0.63
CA PHE A 200 41.23 -32.10 1.01
C PHE A 200 41.33 -32.94 -0.28
N PHE A 201 42.43 -33.68 -0.40
CA PHE A 201 42.59 -34.79 -1.36
C PHE A 201 41.90 -36.04 -0.82
#